data_AF-N1ZBV4-F1
#
_entry.id   AF-N1ZBV4-F1
#
_cell.length_a   1.000
_cell.length_b   1.000
_cell.length_c   1.000
_cell.angle_alpha   90.00
_cell.angle_beta   90.00
_cell.angle_gamma   90.00
#
_symmetry.space_group_name_H-M   'P 1'
#
loop_
_entity.id
_entity.type
_entity.pdbx_description
1 polymer ?
#
loop_
_entity_poly.entity_id
_entity_poly.type
_entity_poly.pdbx_seq_one_letter_code
_entity_poly.pdbx_strand_id
1 'polypeptide(L)'
;MCYSERRYIHKLFKLKDYIQLYHIQTETMQKMLLIDNQEDFEDFLKYYYDIEEEVFWLYYSVVQGESLLIEGYDEDVSEKVTLFLKQKLPRNLFCNVLPYIQNLYVDLGTKNTIEKQIAICNQYLQNTEYSLQLCYDETYCAGVYFLNVSVLHNGYQ
;
A
#
# COMPACT_ATOMS: atom_id res chain seq x y z
N MET A 1 0.36 11.93 -10.11
CA MET A 1 -0.14 12.69 -8.95
C MET A 1 0.12 14.18 -9.13
N CYS A 2 -0.83 15.07 -8.82
CA CYS A 2 -0.59 16.52 -8.93
C CYS A 2 0.17 17.04 -7.70
N TYR A 3 1.29 17.75 -7.91
CA TYR A 3 2.13 18.29 -6.83
C TYR A 3 1.35 19.20 -5.86
N SER A 4 0.29 19.87 -6.34
CA SER A 4 -0.54 20.76 -5.52
C SER A 4 -1.37 20.02 -4.47
N GLU A 5 -1.86 18.82 -4.79
CA GLU A 5 -2.70 18.03 -3.89
C GLU A 5 -1.88 17.49 -2.72
N ARG A 6 -0.73 16.87 -2.99
CA ARG A 6 0.16 16.36 -1.92
C ARG A 6 0.55 17.45 -0.94
N ARG A 7 0.89 18.64 -1.46
CA ARG A 7 1.26 19.79 -0.63
C ARG A 7 0.09 20.29 0.22
N TYR A 8 -1.13 20.24 -0.32
CA TYR A 8 -2.32 20.63 0.42
C TYR A 8 -2.64 19.62 1.54
N ILE A 9 -2.63 18.32 1.25
CA ILE A 9 -2.80 17.25 2.24
C ILE A 9 -1.75 17.38 3.36
N HIS A 10 -0.47 17.51 3.01
CA HIS A 10 0.61 17.69 3.98
C HIS A 10 0.38 18.92 4.88
N LYS A 11 -0.13 20.02 4.31
CA LYS A 11 -0.49 21.21 5.08
C LYS A 11 -1.61 20.91 6.08
N LEU A 12 -2.62 20.12 5.72
CA LEU A 12 -3.71 19.74 6.64
C LEU A 12 -3.18 18.90 7.82
N PHE A 13 -2.28 17.95 7.57
CA PHE A 13 -1.58 17.21 8.63
C PHE A 13 -0.81 18.16 9.56
N LYS A 14 -0.04 19.12 9.02
CA LYS A 14 0.69 20.10 9.84
C LYS A 14 -0.22 21.00 10.68
N LEU A 15 -1.42 21.30 10.18
CA LEU A 15 -2.42 22.08 10.90
C LEU A 15 -3.31 21.23 11.83
N LYS A 16 -3.19 19.90 11.79
CA LYS A 16 -4.09 18.94 12.45
C LYS A 16 -5.56 19.15 12.07
N ASP A 17 -5.80 19.60 10.84
CA ASP A 17 -7.14 19.82 10.31
C ASP A 17 -7.70 18.51 9.73
N TYR A 18 -7.95 17.57 10.63
CA TYR A 18 -8.33 16.20 10.29
C TYR A 18 -9.75 16.09 9.74
N ILE A 19 -10.65 16.99 10.14
CA ILE A 19 -12.00 17.06 9.58
C ILE A 19 -11.94 17.46 8.10
N GLN A 20 -11.20 18.52 7.77
CA GLN A 20 -11.03 18.90 6.37
C GLN A 20 -10.33 17.81 5.57
N LEU A 21 -9.32 17.14 6.16
CA LEU A 21 -8.63 16.02 5.52
C LEU A 21 -9.59 14.87 5.22
N TYR A 22 -10.46 14.50 6.16
CA TYR A 22 -11.48 13.48 5.96
C TYR A 22 -12.44 13.83 4.82
N HIS A 23 -12.88 15.08 4.73
CA HIS A 23 -13.76 15.49 3.65
C HIS A 23 -13.12 15.41 2.27
N ILE A 24 -11.83 15.74 2.14
CA ILE A 24 -11.16 15.72 0.84
C ILE A 24 -10.60 14.34 0.47
N GLN A 25 -10.38 13.46 1.44
CA GLN A 25 -9.76 12.14 1.27
C GLN A 25 -10.54 11.05 1.99
N THR A 26 -11.87 11.10 1.88
CA THR A 26 -12.80 10.24 2.63
C THR A 26 -12.50 8.75 2.46
N GLU A 27 -12.34 8.29 1.22
CA GLU A 27 -12.07 6.86 0.94
C GLU A 27 -10.75 6.40 1.58
N THR A 28 -9.69 7.21 1.51
CA THR A 28 -8.40 6.90 2.13
C THR A 28 -8.53 6.80 3.64
N MET A 29 -9.21 7.75 4.27
CA MET A 29 -9.36 7.79 5.73
C MET A 29 -10.23 6.65 6.24
N GLN A 30 -11.35 6.38 5.57
CA GLN A 30 -12.23 5.26 5.88
C GLN A 30 -11.50 3.92 5.79
N LYS A 31 -10.76 3.70 4.70
CA LYS A 31 -9.98 2.47 4.50
C LYS A 31 -8.83 2.33 5.52
N MET A 32 -8.12 3.41 5.83
CA MET A 32 -7.00 3.41 6.78
C MET A 32 -7.43 3.11 8.21
N LEU A 33 -8.55 3.70 8.64
CA LEU A 33 -9.01 3.63 10.03
C LEU A 33 -10.04 2.53 10.27
N LEU A 34 -10.43 1.79 9.23
CA LEU A 34 -11.46 0.74 9.28
C LEU A 34 -12.80 1.27 9.82
N ILE A 35 -13.21 2.42 9.28
CA ILE A 35 -14.45 3.13 9.65
C ILE A 35 -15.33 3.33 8.42
N ASP A 36 -16.65 3.44 8.63
CA ASP A 36 -17.61 3.46 7.53
C ASP A 36 -18.10 4.88 7.21
N ASN A 37 -18.08 5.79 8.19
CA ASN A 37 -18.73 7.09 8.06
C ASN A 37 -18.02 8.20 8.88
N GLN A 38 -18.57 9.42 8.83
CA GLN A 38 -17.98 10.59 9.48
C GLN A 38 -18.16 10.54 11.01
N GLU A 39 -19.25 9.97 11.51
CA GLU A 39 -19.49 9.83 12.95
C GLU A 39 -18.42 8.93 13.57
N ASP A 40 -18.12 7.79 12.94
CA ASP A 40 -17.02 6.90 13.35
C ASP A 40 -15.66 7.64 13.36
N PHE A 41 -15.44 8.53 12.39
CA PHE A 41 -14.21 9.31 12.29
C PHE A 41 -14.08 10.35 13.43
N GLU A 42 -15.16 11.07 13.71
CA GLU A 42 -15.22 12.02 14.81
C GLU A 42 -15.07 11.31 16.15
N ASP A 43 -15.64 10.11 16.30
CA ASP A 43 -15.44 9.27 17.47
C ASP A 43 -13.99 8.79 17.59
N PHE A 44 -13.36 8.36 16.50
CA PHE A 44 -11.93 8.03 16.47
C PHE A 44 -11.09 9.21 16.99
N LEU A 45 -11.32 10.43 16.49
CA LEU A 45 -10.57 11.62 16.91
C LEU A 45 -10.76 12.01 18.38
N LYS A 46 -11.88 11.63 19.01
CA LYS A 46 -12.09 11.84 20.46
C LYS A 46 -11.14 10.99 21.29
N TYR A 47 -10.82 9.78 20.83
CA TYR A 47 -9.96 8.83 21.52
C TYR A 47 -8.49 8.93 21.08
N TYR A 48 -8.24 9.29 19.83
CA TYR A 48 -6.93 9.40 19.21
C TYR A 48 -6.68 10.84 18.74
N TYR A 49 -5.71 11.51 19.35
CA TYR A 49 -5.46 12.94 19.14
C TYR A 49 -4.67 13.27 17.87
N ASP A 50 -4.18 12.24 17.16
CA ASP A 50 -3.33 12.40 15.98
C ASP A 50 -3.53 11.26 14.98
N ILE A 51 -3.21 11.56 13.73
CA ILE A 51 -3.22 10.61 12.62
C ILE A 51 -1.83 10.60 11.99
N GLU A 52 -1.27 9.40 11.83
CA GLU A 52 0.05 9.20 11.29
C GLU A 52 0.05 9.47 9.78
N GLU A 53 0.69 10.57 9.38
CA GLU A 53 0.77 11.00 7.98
C GLU A 53 1.45 9.94 7.10
N GLU A 54 2.46 9.23 7.62
CA GLU A 54 3.16 8.19 6.88
C GLU A 54 2.24 7.02 6.52
N VAL A 55 1.38 6.60 7.47
CA VAL A 55 0.40 5.54 7.27
C VAL A 55 -0.67 6.00 6.27
N PHE A 56 -1.12 7.25 6.36
CA PHE A 56 -2.03 7.84 5.38
C PHE A 56 -1.50 7.70 3.95
N TRP A 57 -0.21 7.97 3.72
CA TRP A 57 0.37 7.86 2.38
C TRP A 57 0.36 6.43 1.82
N LEU A 58 0.44 5.42 2.68
CA LEU A 58 0.31 4.01 2.27
C LEU A 58 -1.10 3.73 1.74
N TYR A 59 -2.14 4.06 2.51
CA TYR A 59 -3.53 3.86 2.09
C TYR A 59 -3.93 4.77 0.92
N TYR A 60 -3.42 5.99 0.88
CA TYR A 60 -3.62 6.90 -0.24
C TYR A 60 -3.12 6.26 -1.55
N SER A 61 -1.93 5.66 -1.53
CA SER A 61 -1.37 4.97 -2.70
C SER A 61 -2.24 3.79 -3.16
N VAL A 62 -2.95 3.11 -2.26
CA VAL A 62 -3.91 2.05 -2.60
C VAL A 62 -5.13 2.63 -3.30
N VAL A 63 -5.71 3.71 -2.78
CA VAL A 63 -6.87 4.39 -3.39
C VAL A 63 -6.54 4.94 -4.78
N GLN A 64 -5.31 5.43 -4.98
CA GLN A 64 -4.84 5.86 -6.30
C GLN A 64 -4.50 4.68 -7.24
N GLY A 65 -4.61 3.45 -6.77
CA GLY A 65 -4.23 2.24 -7.52
C GLY A 65 -2.73 2.12 -7.78
N GLU A 66 -1.89 2.87 -7.06
CA GLU A 66 -0.43 2.80 -7.13
C GLU A 66 0.08 1.55 -6.40
N SER A 67 -0.51 1.22 -5.24
CA SER A 67 -0.18 0.03 -4.44
C SER A 67 -1.34 -0.94 -4.33
N LEU A 68 -1.03 -2.21 -4.04
CA LEU A 68 -1.99 -3.23 -3.66
C LEU A 68 -1.97 -3.41 -2.13
N LEU A 69 -3.15 -3.34 -1.51
CA LEU A 69 -3.35 -3.69 -0.11
C LEU A 69 -3.51 -5.22 0.04
N ILE A 70 -2.80 -5.78 1.01
CA ILE A 70 -2.85 -7.19 1.36
C ILE A 70 -3.03 -7.31 2.87
N GLU A 71 -4.18 -7.77 3.31
CA GLU A 71 -4.53 -7.96 4.71
C GLU A 71 -3.74 -9.11 5.34
N GLY A 72 -3.45 -9.00 6.63
CA GLY A 72 -2.63 -9.95 7.38
C GLY A 72 -3.18 -11.37 7.47
N TYR A 73 -4.44 -11.58 7.08
CA TYR A 73 -5.13 -12.89 7.08
C TYR A 73 -5.88 -13.16 5.77
N ASP A 74 -5.43 -12.57 4.66
CA ASP A 74 -6.05 -12.82 3.35
C ASP A 74 -5.87 -14.26 2.83
N GLU A 75 -5.04 -15.07 3.49
CA GLU A 75 -4.72 -16.43 3.08
C GLU A 75 -4.10 -16.46 1.68
N ASP A 76 -4.72 -17.10 0.68
CA ASP A 76 -4.19 -17.13 -0.68
C ASP A 76 -4.38 -15.79 -1.41
N VAL A 77 -3.27 -15.08 -1.65
CA VAL A 77 -3.24 -13.79 -2.32
C VAL A 77 -2.68 -13.85 -3.74
N SER A 78 -2.45 -15.06 -4.25
CA SER A 78 -1.78 -15.30 -5.54
C SER A 78 -2.50 -14.59 -6.69
N GLU A 79 -3.83 -14.72 -6.78
CA GLU A 79 -4.61 -14.14 -7.87
C GLU A 79 -4.54 -12.61 -7.89
N LYS A 80 -4.80 -11.97 -6.75
CA LYS A 80 -4.80 -10.50 -6.69
C LYS A 80 -3.42 -9.90 -6.93
N VAL A 81 -2.35 -10.53 -6.41
CA VAL A 81 -0.98 -10.09 -6.68
C VAL A 81 -0.63 -10.30 -8.16
N THR A 82 -1.06 -11.42 -8.75
CA THR A 82 -0.90 -11.69 -10.19
C THR A 82 -1.58 -10.61 -11.04
N LEU A 83 -2.83 -10.27 -10.74
CA LEU A 83 -3.58 -9.25 -11.46
C LEU A 83 -2.93 -7.87 -11.34
N PHE A 84 -2.50 -7.49 -10.14
CA PHE A 84 -1.80 -6.23 -9.90
C PHE A 84 -0.48 -6.14 -10.65
N LEU A 85 0.40 -7.14 -10.50
CA LEU A 85 1.72 -7.12 -11.13
C LEU A 85 1.63 -7.17 -12.67
N LYS A 86 0.62 -7.87 -13.21
CA LYS A 86 0.36 -7.89 -14.67
C LYS A 86 0.07 -6.50 -15.23
N GLN A 87 -0.54 -5.61 -14.44
CA GLN A 87 -0.84 -4.23 -14.84
C GLN A 87 0.37 -3.30 -14.66
N LYS A 88 1.24 -3.59 -13.70
CA LYS A 88 2.36 -2.71 -13.31
C LYS A 88 3.70 -3.04 -13.97
N LEU A 89 3.92 -4.29 -14.37
CA LEU A 89 5.18 -4.73 -14.98
C LEU A 89 5.05 -4.90 -16.51
N PRO A 90 6.13 -4.63 -17.27
CA PRO A 90 6.25 -5.08 -18.64
C PRO A 90 6.04 -6.59 -18.76
N ARG A 91 5.38 -7.03 -19.84
CA ARG A 91 4.97 -8.44 -20.01
C ARG A 91 6.10 -9.45 -19.85
N ASN A 92 7.28 -9.15 -20.38
CA ASN A 92 8.47 -10.00 -20.27
C ASN A 92 8.95 -10.14 -18.82
N LEU A 93 8.96 -9.04 -18.05
CA LEU A 93 9.35 -9.05 -16.63
C LEU A 93 8.30 -9.76 -15.78
N PHE A 94 7.01 -9.51 -16.05
CA PHE A 94 5.91 -10.22 -15.40
C PHE A 94 6.02 -11.74 -15.59
N CYS A 95 6.31 -12.21 -16.82
CA CYS A 95 6.49 -13.63 -17.09
C CYS A 95 7.65 -14.26 -16.30
N ASN A 96 8.70 -13.50 -15.97
CA ASN A 96 9.83 -13.99 -15.18
C ASN A 96 9.48 -14.18 -13.70
N VAL A 97 8.61 -13.33 -13.15
CA VAL A 97 8.22 -13.39 -11.74
C VAL A 97 6.99 -14.26 -11.48
N LEU A 98 6.16 -14.50 -12.51
CA LEU A 98 4.91 -15.26 -12.41
C LEU A 98 5.04 -16.62 -11.69
N PRO A 99 6.08 -17.45 -11.91
CA PRO A 99 6.21 -18.73 -11.20
C PRO A 99 6.38 -18.59 -9.68
N TYR A 100 6.86 -17.43 -9.21
CA TYR A 100 7.19 -17.18 -7.79
C TYR A 100 6.08 -16.50 -7.02
N ILE A 101 5.04 -16.02 -7.72
CA ILE A 101 3.83 -15.47 -7.12
C ILE A 101 2.69 -16.49 -7.07
N GLN A 102 2.92 -17.71 -7.58
CA GLN A 102 2.02 -18.85 -7.42
C GLN A 102 2.17 -19.42 -6.01
N ASN A 103 1.08 -19.47 -5.25
CA ASN A 103 1.03 -19.85 -3.82
C ASN A 103 1.59 -18.77 -2.88
N LEU A 104 1.30 -17.50 -3.17
CA LEU A 104 1.46 -16.43 -2.20
C LEU A 104 0.40 -16.60 -1.12
N TYR A 105 0.84 -16.72 0.12
CA TYR A 105 -0.04 -16.91 1.27
C TYR A 105 0.32 -15.89 2.35
N VAL A 106 -0.69 -15.19 2.85
CA VAL A 106 -0.55 -14.23 3.95
C VAL A 106 -1.38 -14.69 5.14
N ASP A 107 -0.66 -15.01 6.20
CA ASP A 107 -1.18 -15.33 7.53
C ASP A 107 -0.08 -14.93 8.51
N LEU A 108 -0.28 -13.81 9.20
CA LEU A 108 0.65 -13.25 10.20
C LEU A 108 0.94 -14.20 11.37
N GLY A 109 0.30 -15.37 11.43
CA GLY A 109 0.76 -16.50 12.21
C GLY A 109 2.02 -17.16 11.62
N THR A 110 1.87 -18.35 11.04
CA THR A 110 3.02 -19.25 10.76
C THR A 110 3.26 -19.56 9.29
N LYS A 111 2.32 -19.20 8.41
CA LYS A 111 2.32 -19.61 7.01
C LYS A 111 2.59 -18.46 6.03
N ASN A 112 2.99 -17.30 6.53
CA ASN A 112 3.29 -16.14 5.68
C ASN A 112 4.45 -16.43 4.71
N THR A 113 4.19 -16.31 3.40
CA THR A 113 5.21 -16.52 2.35
C THR A 113 5.59 -15.26 1.59
N ILE A 114 4.85 -14.16 1.80
CA ILE A 114 4.92 -12.97 0.94
C ILE A 114 6.31 -12.35 0.88
N GLU A 115 6.95 -12.06 2.01
CA GLU A 115 8.26 -11.40 2.04
C GLU A 115 9.31 -12.20 1.27
N LYS A 116 9.35 -13.51 1.51
CA LYS A 116 10.30 -14.42 0.87
C LYS A 116 10.06 -14.51 -0.65
N GLN A 117 8.80 -14.64 -1.07
CA GLN A 117 8.46 -14.75 -2.49
C GLN A 117 8.70 -13.43 -3.23
N ILE A 118 8.38 -12.28 -2.62
CA ILE A 118 8.70 -10.96 -3.17
C ILE A 118 10.21 -10.75 -3.28
N ALA A 119 10.99 -11.19 -2.29
CA ALA A 119 12.45 -11.15 -2.37
C ALA A 119 13.00 -11.99 -3.54
N ILE A 120 12.44 -13.18 -3.78
CA ILE A 120 12.79 -14.01 -4.94
C ILE A 120 12.41 -13.30 -6.23
N CYS A 121 11.21 -12.72 -6.34
CA CYS A 121 10.80 -11.95 -7.51
C CYS A 121 11.79 -10.83 -7.81
N ASN A 122 12.26 -10.12 -6.78
CA ASN A 122 13.26 -9.07 -6.93
C ASN A 122 14.60 -9.59 -7.45
N GLN A 123 15.01 -10.83 -7.16
CA GLN A 123 16.20 -11.44 -7.77
C GLN A 123 16.08 -11.53 -9.30
N TYR A 124 14.89 -11.83 -9.82
CA TYR A 124 14.62 -11.85 -11.27
C TYR A 124 14.46 -10.46 -11.89
N LEU A 125 14.40 -9.41 -11.06
CA LEU A 125 14.31 -8.01 -11.48
C LEU A 125 15.62 -7.22 -11.25
N GLN A 126 16.64 -7.82 -10.62
CA GLN A 126 17.89 -7.13 -10.18
C GLN A 126 18.63 -6.33 -11.27
N ASN A 127 18.51 -6.72 -12.54
CA ASN A 127 19.15 -6.03 -13.67
C ASN A 127 18.17 -5.22 -14.52
N THR A 128 17.04 -4.85 -13.94
CA THR A 128 15.99 -4.07 -14.58
C THR A 128 15.81 -2.75 -13.86
N GLU A 129 15.05 -1.84 -14.45
CA GLU A 129 14.62 -0.62 -13.78
C GLU A 129 13.45 -0.85 -12.81
N TYR A 130 12.96 -2.08 -12.62
CA TYR A 130 11.81 -2.37 -11.77
C TYR A 130 12.23 -3.06 -10.48
N SER A 131 11.55 -2.74 -9.38
CA SER A 131 11.60 -3.54 -8.16
C SER A 131 10.26 -3.55 -7.43
N LEU A 132 9.95 -4.69 -6.82
CA LEU A 132 8.78 -4.86 -5.95
C LEU A 132 9.13 -4.35 -4.55
N GLN A 133 8.36 -3.40 -4.06
CA GLN A 133 8.47 -2.85 -2.72
C GLN A 133 7.32 -3.38 -1.88
N LEU A 134 7.66 -3.95 -0.73
CA LEU A 134 6.70 -4.43 0.24
C LEU A 134 6.89 -3.64 1.54
N CYS A 135 5.82 -3.04 2.04
CA CYS A 135 5.81 -2.31 3.30
C CYS A 135 4.77 -2.94 4.22
N TYR A 136 5.15 -3.22 5.46
CA TYR A 136 4.24 -3.70 6.51
C TYR A 136 3.83 -2.54 7.42
N ASP A 137 2.55 -2.46 7.77
CA ASP A 137 2.02 -1.54 8.79
C ASP A 137 1.01 -2.27 9.68
N GLU A 138 0.99 -1.90 10.95
CA GLU A 138 0.04 -2.40 11.96
C GLU A 138 -0.48 -1.28 12.87
N THR A 139 -0.34 -0.02 12.42
CA THR A 139 -0.65 1.15 13.25
C THR A 139 -2.13 1.22 13.64
N TYR A 140 -3.02 0.93 12.69
CA TYR A 140 -4.49 1.02 12.88
C TYR A 140 -5.23 -0.31 12.69
N CYS A 141 -4.52 -1.39 12.35
CA CYS A 141 -5.13 -2.68 12.03
C CYS A 141 -4.25 -3.84 12.51
N ALA A 142 -4.73 -5.08 12.37
CA ALA A 142 -4.04 -6.29 12.81
C ALA A 142 -2.79 -6.66 11.99
N GLY A 143 -2.27 -5.74 11.17
CA GLY A 143 -1.16 -5.92 10.26
C GLY A 143 -1.61 -6.08 8.81
N VAL A 144 -1.01 -5.29 7.92
CA VAL A 144 -1.25 -5.30 6.47
C VAL A 144 0.06 -5.12 5.73
N TYR A 145 0.12 -5.60 4.49
CA TYR A 145 1.18 -5.33 3.54
C TYR A 145 0.69 -4.43 2.41
N PHE A 146 1.55 -3.50 2.00
CA PHE A 146 1.40 -2.67 0.81
C PHE A 146 2.44 -3.11 -0.21
N LEU A 147 1.97 -3.65 -1.34
CA LEU A 147 2.82 -4.04 -2.45
C LEU A 147 2.79 -2.97 -3.53
N ASN A 148 3.95 -2.41 -3.87
CA ASN A 148 4.13 -1.44 -4.93
C ASN A 148 5.19 -1.92 -5.95
N VAL A 149 5.11 -1.42 -7.17
CA VAL A 149 6.16 -1.56 -8.19
C VAL A 149 6.85 -0.23 -8.37
N SER A 150 8.12 -0.15 -8.01
CA SER A 150 8.94 1.03 -8.19
C SER A 150 9.75 0.95 -9.48
N VAL A 151 9.87 2.09 -10.17
CA VAL A 151 10.77 2.26 -11.32
C VAL A 151 12.00 3.03 -10.85
N LEU A 152 13.12 2.33 -10.71
CA LEU A 152 14.43 2.90 -10.50
C LEU A 152 14.75 3.78 -11.70
N HIS A 153 14.55 5.10 -11.55
CA HIS A 153 15.04 6.04 -12.54
C HIS A 153 16.57 5.96 -12.50
N ASN A 154 17.16 5.27 -13.47
CA ASN A 154 18.58 5.39 -13.75
C ASN A 154 18.81 6.85 -14.13
N GLY A 155 19.23 7.65 -13.16
CA GLY A 155 19.66 9.03 -13.35
C GLY A 155 20.85 9.09 -14.28
N TYR A 156 20.57 9.14 -15.58
CA TYR A 156 21.41 9.81 -16.55
C TYR A 156 20.52 10.78 -17.32
N GLN A 157 20.39 12.00 -16.78
CA GLN A 157 20.46 13.27 -17.51
C GLN A 157 20.90 14.36 -16.53
#